data_AF-I7IXA8-F1
#
_entry.id   AF-I7IXA8-F1
#
_cell.length_a   1.000
_cell.length_b   1.000
_cell.length_c   1.000
_cell.angle_alpha   90.00
_cell.angle_beta   90.00
_cell.angle_gamma   90.00
#
_symmetry.space_group_name_H-M   'P 1'
#
loop_
_entity.id
_entity.type
_entity.pdbx_description
1 polymer ?
#
loop_
_entity_poly.entity_id
_entity_poly.type
_entity_poly.pdbx_seq_one_letter_code
_entity_poly.pdbx_strand_id
1 'polypeptide(L)'
;MLTALPGHSFLHQHAPAPARAQPDPEARALAHRRALVALEVAAKVRPAGQLRRESFAPAVRRRLLAEPPLPPGRVELVSIHCRPAVGGGFEFFGSARCAARTLAYAGLLTGGLVRDFDVVT
;
A
#
# COMPACT_ATOMS: atom_id res chain seq x y z
N MET A 1 -32.93 19.86 51.60
CA MET A 1 -32.80 18.73 50.66
C MET A 1 -32.41 19.29 49.31
N LEU A 2 -31.18 19.02 48.86
CA LEU A 2 -30.67 19.42 47.55
C LEU A 2 -30.69 18.16 46.68
N THR A 3 -31.61 18.13 45.71
CA THR A 3 -31.74 17.05 44.75
C THR A 3 -30.64 17.20 43.69
N ALA A 4 -29.78 16.20 43.54
CA ALA A 4 -28.78 16.17 42.47
C ALA A 4 -29.48 15.98 41.12
N LEU A 5 -29.11 16.81 40.14
CA LEU A 5 -29.54 16.66 38.74
C LEU A 5 -28.79 15.46 38.11
N PRO A 6 -29.47 14.43 37.60
CA PRO A 6 -28.82 13.34 36.89
C PRO A 6 -28.56 13.80 35.45
N GLY A 7 -27.33 14.22 35.17
CA GLY A 7 -26.99 14.74 33.85
C GLY A 7 -25.55 15.20 33.72
N HIS A 8 -24.60 14.49 34.33
CA HIS A 8 -23.19 14.70 34.02
C HIS A 8 -22.74 13.62 33.04
N SER A 9 -22.85 13.98 31.77
CA SER A 9 -22.16 13.31 30.66
C SER A 9 -20.69 13.25 31.00
N PHE A 10 -20.19 12.05 31.33
CA PHE A 10 -18.76 11.77 31.30
C PHE A 10 -18.33 11.83 29.83
N LEU A 11 -18.03 13.02 29.33
CA LEU A 11 -17.15 13.17 28.19
C LEU A 11 -15.80 12.64 28.66
N HIS A 12 -15.59 11.34 28.51
CA HIS A 12 -14.26 10.76 28.51
C HIS A 12 -13.47 11.57 27.50
N GLN A 13 -12.58 12.44 28.00
CA GLN A 13 -11.53 13.06 27.21
C GLN A 13 -10.66 11.90 26.74
N HIS A 14 -11.04 11.30 25.61
CA HIS A 14 -10.13 10.45 24.87
C HIS A 14 -8.91 11.31 24.62
N ALA A 15 -7.76 10.91 25.20
CA ALA A 15 -6.48 11.53 24.93
C ALA A 15 -6.38 11.77 23.42
N PRO A 16 -5.88 12.94 22.97
CA PRO A 16 -5.76 13.21 21.54
C PRO A 16 -5.04 12.01 20.92
N ALA A 17 -5.73 11.30 20.03
CA ALA A 17 -5.12 10.21 19.29
C ALA A 17 -3.81 10.77 18.73
N PRO A 18 -2.66 10.10 18.90
CA PRO A 18 -1.38 10.63 18.46
C PRO A 18 -1.55 11.06 17.01
N ALA A 19 -1.19 12.31 16.71
CA ALA A 19 -1.33 12.87 15.37
C ALA A 19 -0.77 11.85 14.40
N ARG A 20 -1.64 11.23 13.59
CA ARG A 20 -1.22 10.22 12.62
C ARG A 20 -0.23 10.94 11.72
N ALA A 21 1.05 10.57 11.82
CA ALA A 21 2.08 11.13 10.97
C ALA A 21 1.59 10.98 9.53
N GLN A 22 1.30 12.10 8.86
CA GLN A 22 0.91 12.04 7.47
C GLN A 22 2.08 11.39 6.72
N PRO A 23 1.82 10.38 5.88
CA PRO A 23 2.89 9.73 5.15
C PRO A 23 3.62 10.79 4.32
N ASP A 24 4.93 10.77 4.44
CA ASP A 24 5.83 11.62 3.66
C ASP A 24 5.40 11.60 2.17
N PRO A 25 5.12 12.78 1.56
CA PRO A 25 4.70 12.85 0.16
C PRO A 25 5.70 12.19 -0.79
N GLU A 26 7.00 12.20 -0.47
CA GLU A 26 8.03 11.53 -1.26
C GLU A 26 7.91 10.01 -1.18
N ALA A 27 7.71 9.48 0.02
CA ALA A 27 7.47 8.06 0.25
C ALA A 27 6.22 7.58 -0.50
N ARG A 28 5.14 8.38 -0.49
CA ARG A 28 3.91 8.07 -1.23
C ARG A 28 4.14 8.06 -2.74
N ALA A 29 4.85 9.06 -3.27
CA ALA A 29 5.18 9.13 -4.70
C ALA A 29 6.08 7.96 -5.15
N LEU A 30 7.01 7.54 -4.28
CA LEU A 30 7.83 6.36 -4.53
C LEU A 30 6.98 5.08 -4.52
N ALA A 31 6.15 4.88 -3.50
CA ALA A 31 5.25 3.73 -3.40
C ALA A 31 4.32 3.63 -4.62
N HIS A 32 3.75 4.75 -5.07
CA HIS A 32 2.91 4.81 -6.27
C HIS A 32 3.66 4.30 -7.50
N ARG A 33 4.87 4.83 -7.76
CA ARG A 33 5.68 4.41 -8.91
C ARG A 33 6.03 2.91 -8.84
N ARG A 34 6.34 2.39 -7.66
CA ARG A 34 6.71 0.98 -7.47
C ARG A 34 5.51 0.03 -7.62
N ALA A 35 4.38 0.37 -7.02
CA ALA A 35 3.15 -0.40 -7.13
C ALA A 35 2.69 -0.49 -8.59
N LEU A 36 2.68 0.63 -9.31
CA LEU A 36 2.27 0.66 -10.71
C LEU A 36 3.15 -0.25 -11.59
N VAL A 37 4.48 -0.16 -11.45
CA VAL A 37 5.41 -1.03 -12.20
C VAL A 37 5.18 -2.50 -11.87
N ALA A 38 5.01 -2.85 -10.59
CA ALA A 38 4.79 -4.23 -10.17
C ALA A 38 3.50 -4.81 -10.75
N LEU A 39 2.41 -4.06 -10.67
CA LEU A 39 1.09 -4.47 -11.19
C LEU A 39 1.07 -4.54 -12.72
N GLU A 40 1.68 -3.58 -13.42
CA GLU A 40 1.75 -3.61 -14.88
C GLU A 40 2.58 -4.79 -15.40
N VAL A 41 3.62 -5.19 -14.67
CA VAL A 41 4.39 -6.41 -15.00
C VAL A 41 3.59 -7.66 -14.68
N ALA A 42 2.90 -7.71 -13.54
CA ALA A 42 2.01 -8.83 -13.17
C ALA A 42 0.84 -9.00 -14.17
N ALA A 43 0.35 -7.91 -14.75
CA ALA A 43 -0.67 -7.89 -15.79
C ALA A 43 -0.11 -8.03 -17.22
N LYS A 44 1.20 -8.29 -17.39
CA LYS A 44 1.88 -8.45 -18.69
C LYS A 44 1.75 -7.25 -19.64
N VAL A 45 1.43 -6.06 -19.11
CA VAL A 45 1.35 -4.80 -19.88
C VAL A 45 2.74 -4.19 -20.06
N ARG A 46 3.58 -4.31 -19.04
CA ARG A 46 4.95 -3.81 -19.02
C ARG A 46 5.94 -4.98 -19.07
N PRO A 47 7.04 -4.88 -19.85
CA PRO A 47 8.03 -5.95 -19.90
C PRO A 47 8.75 -6.13 -18.56
N ALA A 48 9.04 -7.39 -18.23
CA ALA A 48 9.73 -7.81 -16.99
C ALA A 48 11.08 -7.10 -16.75
N GLY A 49 11.77 -6.67 -17.81
CA GLY A 49 13.02 -5.92 -17.72
C GLY A 49 12.91 -4.59 -16.98
N GLN A 50 11.69 -4.05 -16.83
CA GLN A 50 11.46 -2.83 -16.04
C GLN A 50 11.39 -3.07 -14.53
N LEU A 51 11.36 -4.34 -14.07
CA LEU A 51 11.63 -4.68 -12.66
C LEU A 51 13.12 -4.59 -12.36
N ARG A 52 13.58 -3.34 -12.21
CA ARG A 52 14.96 -2.97 -11.88
C ARG A 52 15.42 -3.65 -10.58
N ARG A 53 16.65 -4.17 -10.57
CA ARG A 53 17.22 -4.93 -9.44
C ARG A 53 17.42 -4.06 -8.21
N GLU A 54 17.64 -2.77 -8.41
CA GLU A 54 17.82 -1.78 -7.35
C GLU A 54 16.47 -1.35 -6.73
N SER A 55 15.36 -1.73 -7.38
CA SER A 55 14.01 -1.29 -7.03
C SER A 55 13.13 -2.40 -6.47
N PHE A 56 13.43 -3.66 -6.83
CA PHE A 56 12.66 -4.83 -6.39
C PHE A 56 13.58 -5.95 -5.93
N ALA A 57 13.31 -6.48 -4.73
CA ALA A 57 14.03 -7.62 -4.21
C ALA A 57 13.88 -8.85 -5.13
N PRO A 58 14.90 -9.72 -5.21
CA PRO A 58 14.87 -10.89 -6.09
C PRO A 58 13.64 -11.79 -5.88
N ALA A 59 13.19 -11.97 -4.64
CA ALA A 59 12.02 -12.76 -4.31
C ALA A 59 10.71 -12.16 -4.86
N VAL A 60 10.56 -10.83 -4.79
CA VAL A 60 9.42 -10.11 -5.39
C VAL A 60 9.44 -10.25 -6.90
N ARG A 61 10.61 -10.06 -7.53
CA ARG A 61 10.77 -10.23 -8.98
C ARG A 61 10.37 -11.63 -9.41
N ARG A 62 10.82 -12.66 -8.70
CA ARG A 62 10.44 -14.05 -9.00
C ARG A 62 8.93 -14.29 -8.87
N ARG A 63 8.30 -13.80 -7.81
CA ARG A 63 6.85 -13.96 -7.59
C ARG A 63 6.02 -13.23 -8.64
N LEU A 64 6.35 -11.98 -8.95
CA LEU A 64 5.67 -11.20 -9.99
C LEU A 64 5.77 -11.82 -11.40
N LEU A 65 6.78 -12.67 -11.61
CA LEU A 65 6.99 -13.40 -12.86
C LEU A 65 6.41 -14.82 -12.83
N ALA A 66 5.88 -15.28 -11.69
CA ALA A 66 5.23 -16.57 -11.54
C ALA A 66 3.69 -16.42 -11.63
N GLU A 67 3.02 -17.43 -12.20
CA GLU A 67 1.57 -17.46 -12.50
C GLU A 67 0.69 -17.77 -11.26
N PRO A 68 -0.62 -17.42 -11.25
CA PRO A 68 -1.39 -16.92 -12.40
C PRO A 68 -1.43 -15.38 -12.45
N PRO A 69 -1.23 -14.80 -13.65
CA PRO A 69 -1.09 -13.39 -13.88
C PRO A 69 -2.44 -12.74 -13.72
N LEU A 70 -2.39 -11.47 -13.38
CA LEU A 70 -3.55 -10.60 -13.47
C LEU A 70 -4.06 -10.61 -14.92
N PRO A 71 -5.39 -10.46 -15.14
CA PRO A 71 -5.93 -10.38 -16.49
C PRO A 71 -5.18 -9.30 -17.29
N PRO A 72 -4.70 -9.60 -18.50
CA PRO A 72 -3.95 -8.63 -19.26
C PRO A 72 -4.84 -7.44 -19.60
N GLY A 73 -4.32 -6.22 -19.38
CA GLY A 73 -5.06 -4.99 -19.65
C GLY A 73 -4.57 -3.81 -18.84
N ARG A 74 -5.02 -2.62 -19.21
CA ARG A 74 -4.62 -1.36 -18.56
C ARG A 74 -4.75 -1.48 -17.03
N VAL A 75 -3.67 -1.10 -16.36
CA VAL A 75 -3.61 -1.01 -14.89
C VAL A 75 -3.74 0.46 -14.49
N GLU A 76 -4.56 0.71 -13.48
CA GLU A 76 -4.76 2.03 -12.90
C GLU A 76 -4.79 1.89 -11.38
N LEU A 77 -3.97 2.66 -10.67
CA LEU A 77 -4.04 2.73 -9.22
C LEU A 77 -5.28 3.55 -8.83
N VAL A 78 -6.21 2.93 -8.12
CA VAL A 78 -7.46 3.58 -7.64
C VAL A 78 -7.21 4.26 -6.30
N SER A 79 -6.50 3.58 -5.40
CA SER A 79 -6.11 4.13 -4.11
C SER A 79 -4.71 3.68 -3.74
N ILE A 80 -4.00 4.53 -3.00
CA ILE A 80 -2.75 4.19 -2.38
C ILE A 80 -2.68 4.83 -1.00
N HIS A 81 -2.35 3.98 -0.03
CA HIS A 81 -2.12 4.34 1.35
C HIS A 81 -0.70 3.92 1.71
N CYS A 82 -0.08 4.69 2.60
CA CYS A 82 1.25 4.41 3.10
C CYS A 82 1.23 4.57 4.61
N ARG A 83 1.92 3.69 5.31
CA ARG A 83 2.14 3.79 6.76
C ARG A 83 3.57 3.38 7.10
N PRO A 84 4.16 3.94 8.17
CA PRO A 84 5.44 3.44 8.68
C PRO A 84 5.36 1.94 8.98
N ALA A 85 6.38 1.18 8.57
CA ALA A 85 6.48 -0.24 8.85
C ALA A 85 7.10 -0.50 10.23
N VAL A 86 6.65 -1.55 10.91
CA VAL A 86 7.31 -2.02 12.14
C VAL A 86 8.68 -2.61 11.75
N GLY A 87 9.77 -2.00 12.22
CA GLY A 87 11.14 -2.39 11.84
C GLY A 87 11.80 -1.49 10.78
N GLY A 88 11.15 -0.40 10.38
CA GLY A 88 11.73 0.62 9.51
C GLY A 88 11.32 0.51 8.03
N GLY A 89 11.19 1.67 7.38
CA GLY A 89 10.62 1.78 6.04
C GLY A 89 9.11 2.05 6.07
N PHE A 90 8.43 1.76 4.96
CA PHE A 90 7.01 2.04 4.78
C PHE A 90 6.28 0.88 4.13
N GLU A 91 5.17 0.49 4.72
CA GLU A 91 4.18 -0.36 4.08
C GLU A 91 3.31 0.50 3.19
N PHE A 92 2.99 -0.01 2.01
CA PHE A 92 2.06 0.62 1.10
C PHE A 92 1.03 -0.41 0.65
N PHE A 93 -0.22 0.03 0.54
CA PHE A 93 -1.33 -0.83 0.17
C PHE A 93 -2.42 -0.01 -0.48
N GLY A 94 -3.31 -0.66 -1.21
CA GLY A 94 -4.35 0.04 -1.92
C GLY A 94 -5.11 -0.87 -2.86
N SER A 95 -5.76 -0.22 -3.81
CA SER A 95 -6.54 -0.90 -4.83
C SER A 95 -6.12 -0.44 -6.21
N ALA A 96 -6.15 -1.37 -7.16
CA ALA A 96 -5.87 -1.12 -8.55
C ALA A 96 -6.97 -1.71 -9.42
N ARG A 97 -7.33 -1.01 -10.48
CA ARG A 97 -8.20 -1.52 -11.52
C ARG A 97 -7.33 -2.13 -12.62
N CYS A 98 -7.58 -3.38 -12.95
CA CYS A 98 -6.90 -4.11 -14.01
C CYS A 98 -7.97 -4.72 -14.92
N ALA A 99 -8.05 -4.21 -16.16
CA ALA A 99 -9.17 -4.48 -17.05
C ALA A 99 -10.54 -4.24 -16.36
N ALA A 100 -11.37 -5.26 -16.23
CA ALA A 100 -12.68 -5.18 -15.58
C ALA A 100 -12.67 -5.55 -14.07
N ARG A 101 -11.49 -5.84 -13.48
CA ARG A 101 -11.38 -6.27 -12.08
C ARG A 101 -10.76 -5.19 -11.21
N THR A 102 -11.21 -5.13 -9.96
CA THR A 102 -10.54 -4.37 -8.91
C THR A 102 -9.76 -5.35 -8.06
N LEU A 103 -8.50 -5.03 -7.81
CA LEU A 103 -7.53 -5.85 -7.10
C LEU A 103 -7.05 -5.07 -5.89
N ALA A 104 -6.86 -5.76 -4.77
CA ALA A 104 -6.12 -5.20 -3.66
C ALA A 104 -4.64 -5.53 -3.81
N TYR A 105 -3.77 -4.67 -3.33
CA TYR A 105 -2.34 -4.94 -3.29
C TYR A 105 -1.73 -4.42 -2.00
N ALA A 106 -0.63 -5.04 -1.60
CA ALA A 106 0.18 -4.60 -0.48
C ALA A 106 1.66 -4.80 -0.82
N GLY A 107 2.52 -4.00 -0.20
CA GLY A 107 3.95 -4.15 -0.32
C GLY A 107 4.70 -3.41 0.77
N LEU A 108 6.00 -3.72 0.85
CA LEU A 108 6.92 -3.18 1.83
C LEU A 108 8.10 -2.52 1.13
N LEU A 109 8.33 -1.25 1.44
CA LEU A 109 9.47 -0.46 0.99
C LEU A 109 10.47 -0.24 2.13
N THR A 110 11.72 -0.63 1.92
CA THR A 110 12.82 -0.39 2.87
C THR A 110 14.03 0.11 2.10
N GLY A 111 14.52 1.32 2.43
CA GLY A 111 15.66 1.93 1.72
C GLY A 111 15.41 2.14 0.22
N GLY A 112 14.16 2.40 -0.18
CA GLY A 112 13.74 2.57 -1.58
C GLY A 112 13.58 1.29 -2.40
N LEU A 113 13.87 0.13 -1.79
CA LEU A 113 13.73 -1.20 -2.38
C LEU A 113 12.41 -1.85 -1.95
N VAL A 114 11.63 -2.38 -2.90
CA VAL A 114 10.44 -3.19 -2.61
C VAL A 114 10.89 -4.57 -2.14
N ARG A 115 10.78 -4.81 -0.83
CA ARG A 115 11.18 -6.06 -0.16
C ARG A 115 10.12 -7.13 -0.27
N ASP A 116 8.87 -6.72 -0.20
CA ASP A 116 7.72 -7.58 -0.34
C ASP A 116 6.64 -6.91 -1.18
N PHE A 117 5.88 -7.70 -1.92
CA PHE A 117 4.77 -7.23 -2.74
C PHE A 117 3.84 -8.40 -3.04
N ASP A 118 2.55 -8.17 -2.83
CA ASP A 118 1.51 -9.15 -3.07
C ASP A 118 0.25 -8.50 -3.65
N VAL A 119 -0.51 -9.29 -4.40
CA VAL A 119 -1.76 -8.88 -5.03
C VAL A 119 -2.85 -9.86 -4.61
N VAL A 120 -3.88 -9.33 -3.97
CA VAL A 120 -5.05 -10.08 -3.52
C VAL A 120 -6.16 -9.85 -4.54
N THR A 121 -6.50 -10.90 -5.28
CA THR A 121 -7.55 -10.94 -6.33
C THR A 121 -8.86 -11.48 -5.79
#